data_AF-A0A059LFE3-F1
#
_entry.id   AF-A0A059LFE3-F1
#
_cell.length_a   1.000
_cell.length_b   1.000
_cell.length_c   1.000
_cell.angle_alpha   90.00
_cell.angle_beta   90.00
_cell.angle_gamma   90.00
#
_symmetry.space_group_name_H-M   'P 1'
#
loop_
_entity.id
_entity.type
_entity.pdbx_description
1 polymer ?
#
loop_
_entity_poly.entity_id
_entity_poly.type
_entity_poly.pdbx_seq_one_letter_code
_entity_poly.pdbx_strand_id
1 'polypeptide(L)'
;SGAGGAEPPEFFPASPFAATLVKQLGVLRDALLPLVSERQLEQVFEGIVRAFAAALAEAFNLLEPGLGEGWEAQFETDARELLRCLRALPMHEPRREAALDPLDSFCRWRFERRRKARELPRSSSTPRSVQAVALSVGKLT
;
A
#
# COMPACT_ATOMS: atom_id res chain seq x y z
N SER A 1 -29.31 0.68 15.63
CA SER A 1 -28.97 2.12 15.61
C SER A 1 -27.49 2.29 15.87
N GLY A 2 -26.82 3.14 15.09
CA GLY A 2 -25.43 3.56 15.32
C GLY A 2 -24.40 2.95 14.37
N ALA A 3 -24.57 3.11 13.05
CA ALA A 3 -23.44 3.04 12.13
C ALA A 3 -22.55 4.27 12.39
N GLY A 4 -21.50 4.09 13.18
CA GLY A 4 -20.51 5.12 13.46
C GLY A 4 -19.77 5.48 12.18
N GLY A 5 -20.21 6.56 11.53
CA GLY A 5 -19.41 7.28 10.54
C GLY A 5 -18.23 7.94 11.24
N ALA A 6 -17.22 7.15 11.58
CA ALA A 6 -15.91 7.70 11.84
C ALA A 6 -15.30 8.00 10.47
N GLU A 7 -15.11 9.29 10.17
CA GLU A 7 -14.21 9.72 9.11
C GLU A 7 -12.89 8.93 9.27
N PRO A 8 -12.40 8.26 8.22
CA PRO A 8 -11.17 7.49 8.32
C PRO A 8 -10.04 8.45 8.74
N PRO A 9 -9.15 8.03 9.66
CA PRO A 9 -8.07 8.89 10.13
C PRO A 9 -7.21 9.36 8.95
N GLU A 10 -6.85 10.65 8.94
CA GLU A 10 -5.98 11.23 7.89
C GLU A 10 -4.61 10.55 7.83
N PHE A 11 -4.18 9.90 8.92
CA PHE A 11 -2.92 9.20 9.02
C PHE A 11 -3.11 7.83 9.69
N PHE A 12 -2.69 6.78 8.99
CA PHE A 12 -2.57 5.44 9.55
C PHE A 12 -1.13 5.22 9.97
N PRO A 13 -0.83 4.91 11.25
CA PRO A 13 0.51 4.50 11.65
C PRO A 13 0.86 3.14 11.01
N ALA A 14 2.14 2.84 10.86
CA ALA A 14 2.57 1.53 10.37
C ALA A 14 2.04 0.41 11.27
N SER A 15 1.64 -0.71 10.67
CA SER A 15 1.17 -1.87 11.41
C SER A 15 2.27 -2.46 12.29
N PRO A 16 1.92 -3.27 13.29
CA PRO A 16 2.91 -3.98 14.10
C PRO A 16 3.89 -4.83 13.27
N PHE A 17 3.42 -5.37 12.14
CA PHE A 17 4.26 -6.11 11.20
C PHE A 17 5.33 -5.20 10.59
N ALA A 18 4.92 -4.10 9.95
CA ALA A 18 5.85 -3.17 9.31
C ALA A 18 6.82 -2.55 10.33
N ALA A 19 6.30 -2.12 11.48
CA ALA A 19 7.09 -1.56 12.57
C ALA A 19 8.14 -2.55 13.11
N THR A 20 7.79 -3.84 13.22
CA THR A 20 8.72 -4.88 13.68
C THR A 20 9.84 -5.10 12.66
N LEU A 21 9.51 -5.19 11.37
CA LEU A 21 10.51 -5.35 10.32
C LEU A 21 11.48 -4.16 10.28
N VAL A 22 10.97 -2.93 10.34
CA VAL A 22 11.80 -1.71 10.41
C VAL A 22 12.76 -1.77 11.60
N LYS A 23 12.25 -2.15 12.77
CA LYS A 23 13.06 -2.30 13.98
C LYS A 23 14.15 -3.36 13.81
N GLN A 24 13.80 -4.53 13.27
CA GLN A 24 14.75 -5.64 13.08
C GLN A 24 15.87 -5.27 12.11
N LEU A 25 15.55 -4.62 10.99
CA LEU A 25 16.55 -4.12 10.04
C LEU A 25 17.44 -3.04 10.66
N GLY A 26 16.89 -2.15 11.48
CA GLY A 26 17.64 -1.16 12.24
C GLY A 26 18.63 -1.80 13.22
N VAL A 27 18.16 -2.77 14.03
CA VAL A 27 19.01 -3.51 14.97
C VAL A 27 20.13 -4.25 14.24
N LEU A 28 19.82 -4.91 13.11
CA LEU A 28 20.82 -5.61 12.32
C LEU A 28 21.88 -4.65 11.78
N ARG A 29 21.47 -3.50 11.24
CA ARG A 29 22.39 -2.45 10.78
C ARG A 29 23.31 -2.00 11.89
N ASP A 30 22.74 -1.62 13.03
CA ASP A 30 23.50 -1.06 14.14
C ASP A 30 24.46 -2.10 14.75
N ALA A 31 24.08 -3.38 14.75
CA ALA A 31 24.94 -4.48 15.20
C ALA A 31 26.10 -4.78 14.24
N LEU A 32 25.89 -4.65 12.92
CA LEU A 32 26.93 -4.92 11.91
C LEU A 32 27.89 -3.76 11.73
N LEU A 33 27.44 -2.52 11.92
CA LEU A 33 28.21 -1.30 11.68
C LEU A 33 29.61 -1.29 12.34
N PRO A 34 29.81 -1.75 13.60
CA PRO A 34 31.14 -1.81 14.21
C PRO A 34 31.94 -3.08 13.85
N LEU A 35 31.33 -4.10 13.24
CA LEU A 35 31.94 -5.43 13.06
C LEU A 35 32.50 -5.66 11.66
N VAL A 36 32.03 -4.92 10.66
CA VAL A 36 32.40 -5.14 9.26
C VAL A 36 32.84 -3.85 8.59
N SER A 37 33.63 -3.97 7.53
CA SER A 37 33.96 -2.82 6.68
C SER A 37 32.72 -2.30 5.96
N GLU A 38 32.74 -1.03 5.56
CA GLU A 38 31.67 -0.39 4.77
C GLU A 38 31.32 -1.21 3.53
N ARG A 39 32.33 -1.71 2.80
CA ARG A 39 32.12 -2.56 1.62
C ARG A 39 31.38 -3.86 1.94
N GLN A 40 31.69 -4.51 3.06
CA GLN A 40 30.99 -5.72 3.49
C GLN A 40 29.56 -5.39 3.94
N LEU A 41 29.37 -4.27 4.64
CA LEU A 41 28.06 -3.78 5.05
C LEU A 41 27.16 -3.55 3.84
N GLU A 42 27.67 -2.86 2.81
CA GLU A 42 26.95 -2.65 1.55
C GLU A 42 26.57 -3.97 0.88
N GLN A 43 27.47 -4.95 0.83
CA GLN A 43 27.19 -6.25 0.20
C GLN A 43 26.10 -7.02 0.94
N VAL A 44 26.11 -7.01 2.28
CA VAL A 44 25.08 -7.63 3.10
C VAL A 44 23.73 -6.96 2.85
N PHE A 45 23.69 -5.63 2.90
CA PHE A 45 22.44 -4.90 2.71
C PHE A 45 21.95 -4.91 1.26
N GLU A 46 22.83 -5.01 0.27
CA GLU A 46 22.44 -5.25 -1.11
C GLU A 46 21.68 -6.57 -1.26
N GLY A 47 22.20 -7.65 -0.65
CA GLY A 47 21.52 -8.95 -0.64
C GLY A 47 20.16 -8.89 0.05
N ILE A 48 20.10 -8.23 1.22
CA ILE A 48 18.86 -8.07 1.98
C ILE A 48 17.84 -7.26 1.19
N VAL A 49 18.21 -6.09 0.65
CA VAL A 49 17.30 -5.22 -0.10
C VAL A 49 16.72 -5.94 -1.31
N ARG A 50 17.54 -6.64 -2.09
CA ARG A 50 17.07 -7.41 -3.26
C ARG A 50 16.07 -8.50 -2.86
N ALA A 51 16.40 -9.28 -1.84
CA ALA A 51 15.53 -10.37 -1.38
C ALA A 51 14.21 -9.84 -0.82
N PHE A 52 14.27 -8.81 0.04
CA PHE A 52 13.08 -8.24 0.67
C PHE A 52 12.20 -7.49 -0.32
N ALA A 53 12.76 -6.70 -1.24
CA ALA A 53 11.96 -5.95 -2.21
C ALA A 53 11.16 -6.90 -3.11
N ALA A 54 11.80 -7.96 -3.62
CA ALA A 54 11.13 -8.98 -4.43
C ALA A 54 10.05 -9.72 -3.63
N ALA A 55 10.39 -10.23 -2.44
CA ALA A 55 9.47 -10.99 -1.60
C ALA A 55 8.27 -10.16 -1.13
N LEU A 56 8.48 -8.88 -0.77
CA LEU A 56 7.41 -7.97 -0.39
C LEU A 56 6.49 -7.66 -1.58
N ALA A 57 7.06 -7.37 -2.76
CA ALA A 57 6.25 -7.11 -3.96
C ALA A 57 5.38 -8.32 -4.32
N GLU A 58 5.94 -9.54 -4.21
CA GLU A 58 5.20 -10.78 -4.43
C GLU A 58 4.12 -11.00 -3.38
N ALA A 59 4.46 -10.94 -2.09
CA ALA A 59 3.50 -11.11 -1.00
C ALA A 59 2.36 -10.10 -1.08
N PHE A 60 2.67 -8.84 -1.42
CA PHE A 60 1.69 -7.78 -1.61
C PHE A 60 0.80 -7.96 -2.85
N ASN A 61 1.29 -8.60 -3.90
CA ASN A 61 0.48 -8.98 -5.05
C ASN A 61 -0.53 -10.09 -4.72
N LEU A 62 -0.23 -10.96 -3.76
CA LEU A 62 -1.12 -12.06 -3.35
C LEU A 62 -2.26 -11.60 -2.43
N LEU A 63 -2.18 -10.40 -1.86
CA LEU A 63 -3.21 -9.88 -0.98
C LEU A 63 -4.40 -9.37 -1.79
N GLU A 64 -5.54 -10.04 -1.62
CA GLU A 64 -6.78 -9.66 -2.31
C GLU A 64 -7.24 -8.25 -1.90
N PRO A 65 -7.47 -7.34 -2.87
CA PRO A 65 -8.14 -6.09 -2.59
C PRO A 65 -9.60 -6.39 -2.21
N GLY A 66 -10.03 -6.05 -0.98
CA GLY A 66 -11.42 -6.34 -0.61
C GLY A 66 -11.88 -6.00 0.80
N LEU A 67 -10.98 -5.66 1.73
CA LEU A 67 -11.35 -5.46 3.14
C LEU A 67 -11.77 -4.01 3.49
N GLY A 68 -12.03 -3.17 2.47
CA GLY A 68 -12.51 -1.81 2.64
C GLY A 68 -11.41 -0.74 2.63
N GLU A 69 -11.83 0.54 2.70
CA GLU A 69 -10.92 1.67 2.47
C GLU A 69 -9.81 1.81 3.52
N GLY A 70 -10.10 1.46 4.78
CA GLY A 70 -9.14 1.49 5.88
C GLY A 70 -8.06 0.41 5.76
N TRP A 71 -8.42 -0.79 5.29
CA TRP A 71 -7.44 -1.84 5.02
C TRP A 71 -6.46 -1.41 3.92
N GLU A 72 -6.97 -0.86 2.81
CA GLU A 72 -6.10 -0.37 1.72
C GLU A 72 -5.23 0.81 2.16
N ALA A 73 -5.72 1.68 3.05
CA ALA A 73 -4.93 2.79 3.58
C ALA A 73 -3.80 2.29 4.50
N GLN A 74 -4.10 1.36 5.41
CA GLN A 74 -3.08 0.69 6.23
C GLN A 74 -2.04 -0.03 5.37
N PHE A 75 -2.51 -0.70 4.31
CA PHE A 75 -1.66 -1.41 3.37
C PHE A 75 -0.70 -0.47 2.62
N GLU A 76 -1.20 0.68 2.17
CA GLU A 76 -0.38 1.72 1.56
C GLU A 76 0.65 2.28 2.54
N THR A 77 0.25 2.55 3.79
CA THR A 77 1.17 3.00 4.85
C THR A 77 2.30 1.98 5.05
N ASP A 78 1.97 0.70 5.22
CA ASP A 78 2.94 -0.34 5.50
C ASP A 78 3.94 -0.51 4.35
N ALA A 79 3.44 -0.56 3.11
CA ALA A 79 4.28 -0.70 1.93
C ALA A 79 5.24 0.49 1.77
N ARG A 80 4.76 1.72 1.98
CA ARG A 80 5.59 2.93 1.92
C ARG A 80 6.63 2.98 3.05
N GLU A 81 6.25 2.57 4.25
CA GLU A 81 7.16 2.56 5.40
C GLU A 81 8.29 1.54 5.21
N LEU A 82 7.96 0.35 4.71
CA LEU A 82 8.96 -0.68 4.39
C LEU A 82 9.88 -0.22 3.26
N LEU A 83 9.33 0.37 2.19
CA LEU A 83 10.12 0.92 1.09
C LEU A 83 11.08 2.02 1.59
N ARG A 84 10.60 2.93 2.44
CA ARG A 84 11.41 3.98 3.07
C ARG A 84 12.53 3.40 3.93
N CYS A 85 12.23 2.37 4.73
CA CYS A 85 13.20 1.67 5.56
C CYS A 85 14.32 1.04 4.73
N LEU A 86 13.96 0.28 3.69
CA LEU A 86 14.93 -0.35 2.80
C LEU A 86 15.77 0.69 2.06
N ARG A 87 15.18 1.83 1.68
CA ARG A 87 15.92 2.91 1.01
C ARG A 87 16.97 3.58 1.90
N ALA A 88 16.78 3.53 3.23
CA ALA A 88 17.71 4.09 4.21
C ALA A 88 18.86 3.14 4.61
N LEU A 89 18.89 1.91 4.09
CA LEU A 89 19.96 0.96 4.40
C LEU A 89 21.28 1.35 3.72
N PRO A 90 22.43 1.10 4.35
CA PRO A 90 23.74 1.50 3.83
C PRO A 90 24.08 0.68 2.59
N MET A 91 23.97 1.34 1.44
CA MET A 91 24.12 0.77 0.11
C MET A 91 24.36 1.89 -0.90
N HIS A 92 25.11 1.62 -1.96
CA HIS A 92 25.31 2.55 -3.06
C HIS A 92 24.01 2.81 -3.83
N GLU A 93 23.68 4.09 -4.04
CA GLU A 93 22.36 4.54 -4.50
C GLU A 93 21.89 3.92 -5.82
N PRO A 94 22.65 3.96 -6.94
CA PRO A 94 22.25 3.28 -8.17
C PRO A 94 21.91 1.79 -8.02
N ARG A 95 22.64 1.08 -7.16
CA ARG A 95 22.38 -0.36 -6.92
C ARG A 95 21.12 -0.53 -6.07
N ARG A 96 20.91 0.36 -5.11
CA ARG A 96 19.74 0.35 -4.22
C ARG A 96 18.47 0.61 -5.01
N GLU A 97 18.44 1.63 -5.87
CA GLU A 97 17.27 1.92 -6.69
C GLU A 97 16.94 0.75 -7.63
N ALA A 98 17.94 0.13 -8.25
CA ALA A 98 17.74 -1.07 -9.06
C ALA A 98 17.21 -2.27 -8.25
N ALA A 99 17.64 -2.43 -6.99
CA ALA A 99 17.18 -3.49 -6.11
C ALA A 99 15.76 -3.25 -5.59
N LEU A 100 15.36 -1.99 -5.40
CA LEU A 100 14.05 -1.58 -4.91
C LEU A 100 12.98 -1.49 -5.99
N ASP A 101 13.37 -1.43 -7.26
CA ASP A 101 12.47 -1.26 -8.40
C ASP A 101 11.22 -2.16 -8.38
N PRO A 102 11.29 -3.48 -8.05
CA PRO A 102 10.09 -4.31 -7.99
C PRO A 102 9.04 -3.81 -6.99
N LEU A 103 9.48 -3.39 -5.81
CA LEU A 103 8.60 -2.90 -4.74
C LEU A 103 8.12 -1.47 -5.02
N ASP A 104 9.00 -0.60 -5.52
CA ASP A 104 8.66 0.78 -5.89
C ASP A 104 7.64 0.82 -7.04
N SER A 105 7.88 0.02 -8.09
CA SER A 105 6.97 -0.15 -9.23
C SER A 105 5.62 -0.72 -8.80
N PHE A 106 5.60 -1.72 -7.91
CA PHE A 106 4.35 -2.24 -7.33
C PHE A 106 3.57 -1.13 -6.61
N CYS A 107 4.23 -0.40 -5.69
CA CYS A 107 3.59 0.65 -4.89
C CYS A 107 3.01 1.74 -5.80
N ARG A 108 3.80 2.19 -6.79
CA ARG A 108 3.36 3.19 -7.77
C ARG A 108 2.15 2.68 -8.55
N TRP A 109 2.26 1.52 -9.18
CA TRP A 109 1.18 0.97 -10.00
C TRP A 109 -0.13 0.82 -9.21
N ARG A 110 -0.08 0.23 -8.02
CA ARG A 110 -1.27 -0.04 -7.21
C ARG A 110 -1.91 1.25 -6.69
N PHE A 111 -1.11 2.11 -6.04
CA PHE A 111 -1.65 3.26 -5.31
C PHE A 111 -1.94 4.45 -6.22
N GLU A 112 -1.18 4.67 -7.30
CA GLU A 112 -1.51 5.69 -8.30
C GLU A 112 -2.79 5.33 -9.07
N ARG A 113 -2.98 4.04 -9.42
CA ARG A 113 -4.22 3.57 -10.07
C ARG A 113 -5.43 3.82 -9.18
N ARG A 114 -5.32 3.59 -7.87
CA ARG A 114 -6.39 3.88 -6.90
C ARG A 114 -6.67 5.38 -6.80
N ARG A 115 -5.63 6.21 -6.71
CA ARG A 115 -5.79 7.68 -6.64
C ARG A 115 -6.54 8.20 -7.87
N LYS A 116 -6.14 7.76 -9.06
CA LYS A 116 -6.84 8.07 -10.32
C LYS A 116 -8.30 7.58 -10.30
N ALA A 117 -8.57 6.39 -9.78
CA ALA A 117 -9.93 5.86 -9.64
C ALA A 117 -10.81 6.67 -8.66
N ARG A 118 -10.21 7.33 -7.65
CA ARG A 118 -10.91 8.23 -6.72
C ARG A 118 -11.14 9.63 -7.30
N GLU A 119 -10.21 10.11 -8.12
CA GLU A 119 -10.28 11.44 -8.77
C GLU A 119 -11.23 11.47 -9.98
N LEU A 120 -11.52 10.30 -10.57
CA LEU A 120 -12.57 10.19 -11.59
C LEU A 120 -13.90 10.69 -11.00
N PRO A 121 -14.54 11.70 -11.62
CA PRO A 121 -15.80 12.20 -11.11
C PRO A 121 -16.79 11.06 -11.03
N ARG A 122 -17.37 10.85 -9.85
CA ARG A 122 -18.53 9.97 -9.68
C ARG A 122 -19.65 10.63 -10.49
N SER A 123 -19.75 10.27 -11.76
CA SER A 123 -20.80 10.74 -12.66
C SER A 123 -22.13 10.47 -11.98
N SER A 124 -22.72 11.53 -11.44
CA SER A 124 -24.08 11.53 -10.94
C SER A 124 -25.01 11.39 -12.15
N SER A 125 -25.26 10.16 -12.59
CA SER A 125 -26.32 9.84 -13.52
C SER A 125 -27.41 9.05 -12.81
N THR A 126 -28.08 9.69 -11.87
CA THR A 126 -29.52 9.48 -11.72
C THR A 126 -30.22 10.63 -12.43
N PRO A 127 -30.88 10.41 -13.58
CA PRO A 127 -32.03 11.21 -13.92
C PRO A 127 -33.20 10.65 -13.11
N ARG A 128 -33.55 11.36 -12.03
CA ARG A 128 -34.83 11.18 -11.35
C ARG A 128 -35.89 11.90 -12.21
N SER A 129 -36.79 11.08 -12.77
CA SER A 129 -38.19 11.40 -13.13
C SER A 129 -38.48 12.23 -14.39
N VAL A 130 -39.14 11.59 -15.36
CA VAL A 130 -40.31 12.16 -16.05
C VAL A 130 -41.40 11.07 -16.25
N GLN A 131 -42.57 11.33 -15.65
CA GLN A 131 -43.95 10.86 -15.94
C GLN A 131 -44.27 9.35 -15.87
N ALA A 132 -45.08 8.86 -14.94
CA ALA A 132 -46.50 9.14 -14.64
C ALA A 132 -47.50 8.52 -15.65
N VAL A 133 -48.39 7.70 -15.08
CA VAL A 133 -49.72 7.24 -15.56
C VAL A 133 -49.77 6.04 -16.50
N ALA A 134 -50.04 4.86 -15.91
CA ALA A 134 -51.16 3.99 -16.31
C ALA A 134 -51.45 2.97 -15.19
N LEU A 135 -52.14 3.42 -14.15
CA LEU A 135 -52.94 2.55 -13.28
C LEU A 135 -54.41 2.72 -13.67
N SER A 136 -55.11 1.60 -13.74
CA SER A 136 -56.52 1.38 -14.15
C SER A 136 -56.60 0.88 -15.59
N VAL A 137 -57.05 -0.35 -15.86
CA VAL A 137 -58.27 -0.95 -15.32
C VAL A 137 -58.09 -2.45 -15.07
N GLY A 138 -58.49 -2.88 -13.88
CA GLY A 138 -58.70 -4.29 -13.57
C GLY A 138 -59.99 -4.83 -14.17
N LYS A 139 -59.96 -6.13 -14.47
CA LYS A 139 -61.07 -7.11 -14.52
C LYS A 139 -62.49 -6.56 -14.42
N LEU A 140 -63.32 -6.85 -15.40
CA LEU A 140 -64.69 -7.37 -15.20
C LEU A 140 -65.24 -7.92 -16.52
N THR A 141 -65.83 -9.12 -16.41
CA THR A 141 -66.64 -9.91 -17.37
C THR A 141 -65.94 -10.55 -18.56
#